data_AF-A0A1F3K4H4-F1
#
_entry.id   AF-A0A1F3K4H4-F1
#
_cell.length_a   1.000
_cell.length_b   1.000
_cell.length_c   1.000
_cell.angle_alpha   90.00
_cell.angle_beta   90.00
_cell.angle_gamma   90.00
#
_symmetry.space_group_name_H-M   'P 1'
#
loop_
_entity.id
_entity.type
_entity.pdbx_description
1 polymer ?
#
loop_
_entity_poly.entity_id
_entity_poly.type
_entity_poly.pdbx_seq_one_letter_code
_entity_poly.pdbx_strand_id
1 'polypeptide(L)'
;MRVAVLFFAFLGFMFQAGWAQQLDSEYETMLLEEEVITEGRAFKPIIGAGVGSFTFIGDVKNYMGTPISGMNSYRVSISRNLSKNFDIEFQGTFGEVSGNEYDGSADNTRNFTTSLFFGGVSLYYNFNHFLKRQRPIHPYISLGAEILQFTPKGDFQSADDQTYFYWSDGTIRDVEEGLGVYGKIISRDYKYETDLRKLDLYGYGQYSKTSFALPIDLGVNVTVSDRVKCRLGTTFHVAVTDYIDNVTGGSGWKNDLVMNTYVALSFDLFSPADEIVAVENFKNLKFTITDNEDSDGDRVDDFNDECPETPKDVKVNFKGCPEDTDKDGVPDYLDKQANTPSGSFAVGANGIKIMDSHLIVLLYDPDAVKRSEVKLYSKTTEAREQKESKGIPEKFKQVDLNEDRYISHEELQKAIDAIFEMNSTLTPGDIYELQEFFFNQ
;
A
#
# COMPACT_ATOMS: atom_id res chain seq x y z
N MET A 1 1.87 15.56 -29.91
CA MET A 1 1.37 14.23 -30.32
C MET A 1 2.38 13.09 -30.12
N ARG A 2 3.68 13.25 -30.46
CA ARG A 2 4.68 12.17 -30.32
C ARG A 2 5.09 11.79 -28.88
N VAL A 3 4.95 12.70 -27.90
CA VAL A 3 5.28 12.43 -26.48
C VAL A 3 4.18 11.64 -25.75
N ALA A 4 2.91 11.87 -26.11
CA ALA A 4 1.77 11.15 -25.53
C ALA A 4 1.77 9.66 -25.94
N VAL A 5 2.14 9.34 -27.18
CA VAL A 5 2.22 7.95 -27.67
C VAL A 5 3.33 7.17 -26.96
N LEU A 6 4.46 7.81 -26.65
CA LEU A 6 5.56 7.19 -25.90
C LEU A 6 5.19 6.92 -24.43
N PHE A 7 4.39 7.79 -23.81
CA PHE A 7 3.92 7.59 -22.43
C PHE A 7 2.91 6.43 -22.32
N PHE A 8 2.00 6.30 -23.29
CA PHE A 8 1.04 5.18 -23.35
C PHE A 8 1.72 3.84 -23.72
N ALA A 9 2.76 3.86 -24.56
CA ALA A 9 3.53 2.64 -24.87
C ALA A 9 4.36 2.15 -23.67
N PHE A 10 4.86 3.06 -22.83
CA PHE A 10 5.60 2.71 -21.61
C PHE A 10 4.69 2.10 -20.53
N LEU A 11 3.45 2.60 -20.41
CA LEU A 11 2.40 2.01 -19.56
C LEU A 11 2.00 0.60 -20.03
N GLY A 12 1.93 0.36 -21.33
CA GLY A 12 1.62 -0.96 -21.89
C GLY A 12 2.67 -2.04 -21.60
N PHE A 13 3.95 -1.67 -21.50
CA PHE A 13 5.05 -2.61 -21.25
C PHE A 13 5.17 -3.02 -19.76
N MET A 14 4.86 -2.11 -18.84
CA MET A 14 4.72 -2.43 -17.40
C MET A 14 3.54 -3.38 -17.13
N PHE A 15 2.51 -3.35 -18.00
CA PHE A 15 1.30 -4.16 -17.88
C PHE A 15 1.48 -5.63 -18.26
N GLN A 16 2.56 -6.06 -18.92
CA GLN A 16 2.73 -7.48 -19.28
C GLN A 16 3.59 -8.28 -18.30
N ALA A 17 4.47 -7.63 -17.54
CA ALA A 17 5.37 -8.31 -16.61
C ALA A 17 4.71 -8.67 -15.25
N GLY A 18 3.63 -7.98 -14.85
CA GLY A 18 3.00 -8.17 -13.54
C GLY A 18 2.02 -9.35 -13.43
N TRP A 19 1.43 -9.81 -14.55
CA TRP A 19 0.27 -10.72 -14.50
C TRP A 19 0.64 -12.19 -14.21
N ALA A 20 1.86 -12.62 -14.57
CA ALA A 20 2.28 -14.00 -14.34
C ALA A 20 2.69 -14.25 -12.89
N GLN A 21 3.25 -13.24 -12.21
CA GLN A 21 3.69 -13.34 -10.82
C GLN A 21 2.55 -13.11 -9.81
N GLN A 22 1.40 -12.64 -10.28
CA GLN A 22 0.22 -12.35 -9.46
C GLN A 22 -0.64 -13.59 -9.17
N LEU A 23 -0.64 -14.59 -10.07
CA LEU A 23 -1.46 -15.81 -9.93
C LEU A 23 -1.04 -16.72 -8.76
N ASP A 24 0.26 -16.83 -8.46
CA ASP A 24 0.73 -17.65 -7.33
C ASP A 24 0.49 -16.96 -5.97
N SER A 25 0.56 -15.62 -5.93
CA SER A 25 0.20 -14.79 -4.76
C SER A 25 -1.31 -14.84 -4.44
N GLU A 26 -2.16 -14.93 -5.47
CA GLU A 26 -3.62 -15.02 -5.34
C GLU A 26 -4.09 -16.31 -4.64
N TYR A 27 -3.37 -17.42 -4.79
CA TYR A 27 -3.74 -18.69 -4.15
C TYR A 27 -3.38 -18.71 -2.66
N GLU A 28 -2.22 -18.18 -2.28
CA GLU A 28 -1.81 -18.09 -0.88
C GLU A 28 -2.64 -17.06 -0.09
N THR A 29 -3.02 -15.94 -0.72
CA THR A 29 -3.85 -14.91 -0.06
C THR A 29 -5.29 -15.35 0.18
N MET A 30 -5.86 -16.22 -0.66
CA MET A 30 -7.21 -16.78 -0.45
C MET A 30 -7.29 -17.75 0.74
N LEU A 31 -6.19 -18.36 1.16
CA LEU A 31 -6.16 -19.32 2.28
C LEU A 31 -5.99 -18.64 3.65
N LEU A 32 -5.69 -17.33 3.69
CA LEU A 32 -5.27 -16.61 4.90
C LEU A 32 -6.15 -15.41 5.29
N GLU A 33 -7.20 -15.10 4.53
CA GLU A 33 -8.14 -14.00 4.84
C GLU A 33 -9.21 -14.44 5.85
N GLU A 34 -8.89 -14.40 7.15
CA GLU A 34 -9.91 -14.19 8.18
C GLU A 34 -9.85 -12.71 8.60
N GLU A 35 -10.89 -11.93 8.27
CA GLU A 35 -10.92 -10.48 8.53
C GLU A 35 -11.17 -10.19 10.02
N VAL A 36 -10.14 -9.76 10.75
CA VAL A 36 -10.30 -9.20 12.08
C VAL A 36 -10.79 -7.75 11.98
N ILE A 37 -12.00 -7.50 12.50
CA ILE A 37 -12.57 -6.15 12.63
C ILE A 37 -11.77 -5.42 13.71
N THR A 38 -10.81 -4.59 13.30
CA THR A 38 -10.04 -3.75 14.23
C THR A 38 -10.89 -2.55 14.68
N GLU A 39 -11.48 -2.67 15.87
CA GLU A 39 -12.13 -1.55 16.56
C GLU A 39 -11.11 -0.46 16.92
N GLY A 40 -11.46 0.81 16.66
CA GLY A 40 -10.70 1.96 17.16
C GLY A 40 -9.73 2.64 16.19
N ARG A 41 -9.98 2.66 14.87
CA ARG A 41 -9.14 3.44 13.94
C ARG A 41 -9.32 4.96 14.14
N ALA A 42 -8.23 5.62 14.54
CA ALA A 42 -8.07 7.06 14.59
C ALA A 42 -8.53 7.75 13.28
N PHE A 43 -9.00 9.00 13.38
CA PHE A 43 -9.39 9.82 12.23
C PHE A 43 -8.20 10.01 11.29
N LYS A 44 -8.23 9.39 10.11
CA LYS A 44 -7.18 9.47 9.09
C LYS A 44 -7.77 10.05 7.82
N PRO A 45 -7.62 11.36 7.57
CA PRO A 45 -8.18 12.01 6.41
C PRO A 45 -7.36 11.66 5.16
N ILE A 46 -8.05 11.33 4.07
CA ILE A 46 -7.47 11.24 2.74
C ILE A 46 -7.68 12.59 2.08
N ILE A 47 -6.60 13.20 1.57
CA ILE A 47 -6.67 14.54 0.98
C ILE A 47 -6.60 14.38 -0.53
N GLY A 48 -7.55 14.98 -1.24
CA GLY A 48 -7.61 14.99 -2.69
C GLY A 48 -7.48 16.40 -3.27
N ALA A 49 -6.82 16.49 -4.42
CA ALA A 49 -6.77 17.68 -5.24
C ALA A 49 -6.91 17.29 -6.72
N GLY A 50 -7.67 18.06 -7.49
CA GLY A 50 -7.96 17.74 -8.87
C GLY A 50 -8.21 18.96 -9.74
N VAL A 51 -8.15 18.72 -11.04
CA VAL A 51 -8.45 19.69 -12.09
C VAL A 51 -9.51 19.09 -13.02
N GLY A 52 -10.35 19.93 -13.58
CA GLY A 52 -11.41 19.49 -14.46
C GLY A 52 -11.88 20.58 -15.40
N SER A 53 -13.04 20.35 -15.98
CA SER A 53 -13.71 21.25 -16.90
C SER A 53 -15.19 21.36 -16.53
N PHE A 54 -15.65 22.59 -16.28
CA PHE A 54 -17.07 22.90 -16.08
C PHE A 54 -17.76 23.17 -17.42
N THR A 55 -18.83 22.42 -17.66
CA THR A 55 -19.73 22.57 -18.80
C THR A 55 -21.10 22.96 -18.26
N PHE A 56 -21.60 24.13 -18.67
CA PHE A 56 -22.92 24.62 -18.31
C PHE A 56 -24.00 23.99 -19.20
N ILE A 57 -25.08 23.53 -18.59
CA ILE A 57 -26.26 22.97 -19.24
C ILE A 57 -27.47 23.70 -18.65
N GLY A 58 -27.96 24.70 -19.37
CA GLY A 58 -29.08 25.53 -18.93
C GLY A 58 -29.74 26.21 -20.12
N ASP A 59 -30.32 27.38 -19.88
CA ASP A 59 -31.06 28.12 -20.88
C ASP A 59 -30.14 28.75 -21.93
N VAL A 60 -29.07 29.44 -21.52
CA VAL A 60 -28.07 29.99 -22.45
C VAL A 60 -27.09 28.90 -22.87
N LYS A 61 -27.23 28.43 -24.12
CA LYS A 61 -26.47 27.28 -24.65
C LYS A 61 -25.16 27.69 -25.33
N ASN A 62 -24.11 26.90 -25.10
CA ASN A 62 -22.91 26.92 -25.94
C ASN A 62 -23.06 25.98 -27.13
N TYR A 63 -22.68 26.44 -28.33
CA TYR A 63 -22.75 25.66 -29.57
C TYR A 63 -21.80 24.43 -29.59
N MET A 64 -20.83 24.36 -28.68
CA MET A 64 -19.92 23.23 -28.50
C MET A 64 -20.15 22.53 -27.15
N GLY A 65 -21.03 21.53 -27.16
CA GLY A 65 -21.47 20.81 -25.96
C GLY A 65 -20.70 19.52 -25.67
N THR A 66 -19.36 19.50 -25.77
CA THR A 66 -18.61 18.32 -25.33
C THR A 66 -18.31 18.39 -23.82
N PRO A 67 -18.29 17.26 -23.09
CA PRO A 67 -18.06 17.26 -21.63
C PRO A 67 -16.71 17.80 -21.14
N ILE A 68 -15.80 18.17 -22.06
CA ILE A 68 -14.41 18.58 -21.79
C ILE A 68 -14.09 19.93 -22.46
N SER A 69 -15.00 20.49 -23.28
CA SER A 69 -14.78 21.80 -23.95
C SER A 69 -15.17 23.00 -23.08
N GLY A 70 -15.49 22.76 -21.80
CA GLY A 70 -15.83 23.78 -20.84
C GLY A 70 -14.62 24.54 -20.27
N MET A 71 -14.89 25.45 -19.34
CA MET A 71 -13.84 26.23 -18.65
C MET A 71 -13.19 25.42 -17.53
N ASN A 72 -11.96 25.75 -17.14
CA ASN A 72 -11.22 24.97 -16.14
C ASN A 72 -11.91 25.01 -14.77
N SER A 73 -11.91 23.87 -14.08
CA SER A 73 -12.35 23.73 -12.70
C SER A 73 -11.22 23.17 -11.84
N TYR A 74 -11.27 23.49 -10.55
CA TYR A 74 -10.35 23.00 -9.54
C TYR A 74 -11.14 22.39 -8.41
N ARG A 75 -10.71 21.23 -7.94
CA ARG A 75 -11.38 20.45 -6.90
C ARG A 75 -10.42 20.16 -5.77
N VAL A 76 -10.88 20.33 -4.54
CA VAL A 76 -10.21 19.91 -3.32
C VAL A 76 -11.17 19.03 -2.54
N SER A 77 -10.68 17.93 -1.99
CA SER A 77 -11.50 17.02 -1.20
C SER A 77 -10.78 16.50 0.03
N ILE A 78 -11.56 16.16 1.04
CA ILE A 78 -11.13 15.45 2.23
C ILE A 78 -12.11 14.30 2.43
N SER A 79 -11.64 13.06 2.33
CA SER A 79 -12.49 11.88 2.47
C SER A 79 -12.07 10.99 3.64
N ARG A 80 -13.02 10.19 4.10
CA ARG A 80 -12.84 9.18 5.15
C ARG A 80 -13.68 7.96 4.85
N ASN A 81 -13.10 6.78 5.01
CA ASN A 81 -13.83 5.52 4.91
C ASN A 81 -14.69 5.34 6.17
N LEU A 82 -16.01 5.22 6.00
CA LEU A 82 -16.94 4.91 7.10
C LEU A 82 -17.09 3.41 7.30
N SER A 83 -17.08 2.65 6.21
CA SER A 83 -17.20 1.19 6.19
C SER A 83 -16.48 0.62 4.97
N LYS A 84 -16.55 -0.71 4.76
CA LYS A 84 -15.99 -1.37 3.57
C LYS A 84 -16.57 -0.83 2.26
N ASN A 85 -17.82 -0.35 2.28
CA ASN A 85 -18.58 0.04 1.09
C ASN A 85 -18.90 1.52 0.98
N PHE A 86 -18.78 2.26 2.07
CA PHE A 86 -19.19 3.65 2.14
C PHE A 86 -18.07 4.54 2.66
N ASP A 87 -17.83 5.62 1.94
CA ASP A 87 -16.90 6.69 2.32
C ASP A 87 -17.67 8.01 2.41
N ILE A 88 -17.26 8.91 3.30
CA ILE A 88 -17.77 10.27 3.37
C ILE A 88 -16.71 11.22 2.85
N GLU A 89 -17.11 12.22 2.07
CA GLU A 89 -16.19 13.20 1.49
C GLU A 89 -16.74 14.61 1.63
N PHE A 90 -15.89 15.50 2.09
CA PHE A 90 -16.09 16.93 2.05
C PHE A 90 -15.35 17.46 0.84
N GLN A 91 -16.06 18.17 -0.04
CA GLN A 91 -15.51 18.64 -1.32
C GLN A 91 -15.75 20.14 -1.50
N GLY A 92 -14.76 20.80 -2.09
CA GLY A 92 -14.84 22.17 -2.58
C GLY A 92 -14.42 22.19 -4.05
N THR A 93 -15.32 22.64 -4.93
CA THR A 93 -15.03 22.79 -6.37
C THR A 93 -15.23 24.24 -6.77
N PHE A 94 -14.24 24.84 -7.43
CA PHE A 94 -14.28 26.23 -7.85
C PHE A 94 -13.81 26.39 -9.29
N GLY A 95 -14.32 27.41 -9.96
CA GLY A 95 -14.01 27.68 -11.36
C GLY A 95 -15.01 28.65 -11.96
N GLU A 96 -15.04 28.68 -13.28
CA GLU A 96 -15.93 29.56 -14.04
C GLU A 96 -16.73 28.74 -15.06
N VAL A 97 -17.89 29.25 -15.44
CA VAL A 97 -18.66 28.79 -16.59
C VAL A 97 -18.97 29.97 -17.46
N SER A 98 -19.11 29.73 -18.76
CA SER A 98 -19.54 30.75 -19.71
C SER A 98 -20.60 30.18 -20.63
N GLY A 99 -21.42 31.07 -21.18
CA GLY A 99 -22.40 30.76 -22.21
C GLY A 99 -22.45 31.90 -23.22
N ASN A 100 -22.54 31.57 -24.50
CA ASN A 100 -22.73 32.55 -25.57
C ASN A 100 -23.73 32.02 -26.58
N GLU A 101 -24.88 32.70 -26.66
CA GLU A 101 -25.99 32.40 -27.55
C GLU A 101 -26.22 33.57 -28.50
N TYR A 102 -26.30 33.26 -29.80
CA TYR A 102 -26.58 34.23 -30.84
C TYR A 102 -27.55 33.63 -31.84
N ASP A 103 -28.78 34.16 -31.87
CA ASP A 103 -29.86 33.69 -32.75
C ASP A 103 -30.10 34.61 -33.98
N GLY A 104 -29.12 35.46 -34.32
CA GLY A 104 -29.23 36.35 -35.49
C GLY A 104 -30.20 37.53 -35.34
N SER A 105 -30.80 37.71 -34.17
CA SER A 105 -31.60 38.88 -33.78
C SER A 105 -30.88 39.70 -32.71
N ALA A 106 -30.89 41.03 -32.84
CA ALA A 106 -30.31 41.97 -31.87
C ALA A 106 -30.89 41.82 -30.46
N ASP A 107 -32.16 41.40 -30.35
CA ASP A 107 -32.88 41.26 -29.08
C ASP A 107 -32.54 39.97 -28.32
N ASN A 108 -31.87 38.99 -28.95
CA ASN A 108 -31.60 37.66 -28.39
C ASN A 108 -30.10 37.30 -28.42
N THR A 109 -29.22 38.25 -28.10
CA THR A 109 -27.78 38.02 -27.97
C THR A 109 -27.38 37.77 -26.50
N ARG A 110 -27.44 36.49 -26.13
CA ARG A 110 -27.14 35.88 -24.82
C ARG A 110 -25.65 35.82 -24.52
N ASN A 111 -25.10 36.47 -23.50
CA ASN A 111 -23.75 36.14 -23.05
C ASN A 111 -23.57 36.26 -21.54
N PHE A 112 -22.82 35.32 -20.96
CA PHE A 112 -22.48 35.39 -19.56
C PHE A 112 -21.18 34.64 -19.26
N THR A 113 -20.53 35.06 -18.17
CA THR A 113 -19.54 34.28 -17.44
C THR A 113 -19.89 34.33 -15.97
N THR A 114 -19.94 33.17 -15.32
CA THR A 114 -20.29 33.06 -13.91
C THR A 114 -19.17 32.35 -13.17
N SER A 115 -18.64 33.01 -12.15
CA SER A 115 -17.72 32.38 -11.20
C SER A 115 -18.53 31.54 -10.22
N LEU A 116 -18.13 30.28 -10.05
CA LEU A 116 -18.82 29.26 -9.26
C LEU A 116 -17.92 28.74 -8.15
N PHE A 117 -18.51 28.57 -6.97
CA PHE A 117 -17.96 27.79 -5.88
C PHE A 117 -19.03 26.83 -5.36
N PHE A 118 -18.71 25.55 -5.36
CA PHE A 118 -19.50 24.48 -4.76
C PHE A 118 -18.76 23.96 -3.53
N GLY A 119 -19.42 23.91 -2.38
CA GLY A 119 -18.85 23.40 -1.14
C GLY A 119 -19.85 22.51 -0.41
N GLY A 120 -19.52 21.25 -0.18
CA GLY A 120 -20.50 20.29 0.33
C GLY A 120 -19.93 19.02 0.91
N VAL A 121 -20.86 18.13 1.26
CA VAL A 121 -20.58 16.78 1.76
C VAL A 121 -21.31 15.77 0.90
N SER A 122 -20.61 14.68 0.57
CA SER A 122 -21.10 13.62 -0.29
C SER A 122 -20.83 12.26 0.34
N LEU A 123 -21.78 11.35 0.19
CA LEU A 123 -21.64 9.95 0.56
C LEU A 123 -21.26 9.15 -0.69
N TYR A 124 -20.10 8.52 -0.63
CA TYR A 124 -19.53 7.68 -1.67
C TYR A 124 -19.90 6.23 -1.42
N TYR A 125 -20.44 5.58 -2.44
CA TYR A 125 -20.67 4.15 -2.44
C TYR A 125 -19.72 3.48 -3.43
N ASN A 126 -18.90 2.59 -2.90
CA ASN A 126 -18.00 1.77 -3.70
C ASN A 126 -18.64 0.39 -3.95
N PHE A 127 -18.55 -0.12 -5.18
CA PHE A 127 -19.16 -1.39 -5.58
C PHE A 127 -18.32 -2.62 -5.16
N ASN A 128 -17.50 -2.50 -4.11
CA ASN A 128 -16.57 -3.54 -3.67
C ASN A 128 -17.27 -4.82 -3.19
N HIS A 129 -18.59 -4.79 -2.93
CA HIS A 129 -19.36 -6.00 -2.64
C HIS A 129 -19.62 -6.86 -3.89
N PHE A 130 -19.77 -6.22 -5.06
CA PHE A 130 -20.06 -6.90 -6.33
C PHE A 130 -18.80 -7.22 -7.14
N LEU A 131 -17.73 -6.45 -6.93
CA LEU A 131 -16.49 -6.54 -7.67
C LEU A 131 -15.39 -7.13 -6.76
N LYS A 132 -14.73 -8.22 -7.22
CA LYS A 132 -13.63 -8.87 -6.50
C LYS A 132 -12.53 -7.85 -6.11
N ARG A 133 -11.94 -8.05 -4.93
CA ARG A 133 -11.14 -7.07 -4.16
C ARG A 133 -9.81 -6.64 -4.80
N GLN A 134 -9.26 -7.39 -5.75
CA GLN A 134 -7.92 -7.12 -6.32
C GLN A 134 -7.95 -6.56 -7.75
N ARG A 135 -8.72 -5.49 -8.00
CA ARG A 135 -8.68 -4.76 -9.29
C ARG A 135 -8.09 -3.38 -9.08
N PRO A 136 -7.24 -2.87 -9.98
CA PRO A 136 -6.72 -1.51 -9.88
C PRO A 136 -7.79 -0.43 -10.13
N ILE A 137 -8.97 -0.80 -10.64
CA ILE A 137 -10.04 0.14 -11.01
C ILE A 137 -11.29 -0.17 -10.19
N HIS A 138 -11.76 0.81 -9.44
CA HIS A 138 -12.94 0.73 -8.59
C HIS A 138 -13.98 1.77 -9.03
N PRO A 139 -15.09 1.37 -9.66
CA PRO A 139 -16.18 2.29 -9.94
C PRO A 139 -16.85 2.74 -8.63
N TYR A 140 -17.34 3.98 -8.63
CA TYR A 140 -18.10 4.53 -7.52
C TYR A 140 -19.23 5.42 -8.03
N ILE A 141 -20.21 5.59 -7.16
CA ILE A 141 -21.25 6.61 -7.27
C ILE A 141 -21.28 7.39 -5.97
N SER A 142 -21.53 8.70 -6.04
CA SER A 142 -21.75 9.51 -4.85
C SER A 142 -22.97 10.39 -5.00
N LEU A 143 -23.61 10.64 -3.86
CA LEU A 143 -24.71 11.58 -3.73
C LEU A 143 -24.46 12.44 -2.50
N GLY A 144 -24.69 13.74 -2.60
CA GLY A 144 -24.41 14.66 -1.51
C GLY A 144 -25.35 15.85 -1.45
N ALA A 145 -24.97 16.83 -0.66
CA ALA A 145 -25.58 18.15 -0.62
C ALA A 145 -24.48 19.20 -0.59
N GLU A 146 -24.61 20.26 -1.38
CA GLU A 146 -23.62 21.32 -1.44
C GLU A 146 -24.24 22.71 -1.47
N ILE A 147 -23.48 23.68 -0.98
CA ILE A 147 -23.76 25.10 -1.08
C ILE A 147 -23.14 25.57 -2.39
N LEU A 148 -23.94 26.29 -3.18
CA LEU A 148 -23.52 26.94 -4.40
C LEU A 148 -23.39 28.44 -4.15
N GLN A 149 -22.23 29.00 -4.43
CA GLN A 149 -22.03 30.44 -4.53
C GLN A 149 -21.70 30.80 -5.97
N PHE A 150 -22.40 31.78 -6.52
CA PHE A 150 -22.26 32.19 -7.91
C PHE A 150 -22.25 33.71 -8.06
N THR A 151 -21.47 34.21 -9.01
CA THR A 151 -21.46 35.63 -9.39
C THR A 151 -21.49 35.75 -10.90
N PRO A 152 -22.68 36.02 -11.49
CA PRO A 152 -22.86 36.12 -12.92
C PRO A 152 -22.45 37.50 -13.42
N LYS A 153 -21.66 37.52 -14.49
CA LYS A 153 -21.16 38.72 -15.17
C LYS A 153 -21.45 38.64 -16.65
N GLY A 154 -21.74 39.78 -17.25
CA GLY A 154 -21.98 39.97 -18.68
C GLY A 154 -20.88 40.81 -19.30
N ASP A 155 -20.73 40.67 -20.61
CA ASP A 155 -19.84 41.50 -21.42
C ASP A 155 -20.71 42.44 -22.27
N PHE A 156 -20.94 43.63 -21.71
CA PHE A 156 -21.74 44.72 -22.28
C PHE A 156 -20.96 46.03 -22.44
N GLN A 157 -19.70 46.08 -21.99
CA GLN A 157 -18.84 47.25 -22.02
C GLN A 157 -17.44 46.85 -22.46
N SER A 158 -16.84 47.66 -23.33
CA SER A 158 -15.44 47.55 -23.74
C SER A 158 -14.51 48.11 -22.67
N ALA A 159 -13.22 47.72 -22.70
CA ALA A 159 -12.15 48.23 -21.82
C ALA A 159 -11.99 49.77 -21.71
N ASP A 160 -12.67 50.55 -22.58
CA ASP A 160 -12.72 52.03 -22.57
C ASP A 160 -14.09 52.58 -22.09
N ASP A 161 -14.87 51.81 -21.31
CA ASP A 161 -16.25 52.12 -20.84
C ASP A 161 -17.29 52.35 -21.96
N GLN A 162 -17.02 51.90 -23.19
CA GLN A 162 -17.97 52.01 -24.32
C GLN A 162 -18.97 50.86 -24.28
N THR A 163 -20.27 51.17 -24.31
CA THR A 163 -21.34 50.16 -24.25
C THR A 163 -21.58 49.51 -25.60
N TYR A 164 -21.75 48.19 -25.62
CA TYR A 164 -22.07 47.42 -26.82
C TYR A 164 -23.57 47.49 -27.14
N PHE A 165 -23.91 47.94 -28.35
CA PHE A 165 -25.26 47.86 -28.90
C PHE A 165 -25.29 46.87 -30.05
N TYR A 166 -26.18 45.88 -29.95
CA TYR A 166 -26.44 44.94 -31.04
C TYR A 166 -27.46 45.56 -31.99
N TRP A 167 -27.12 45.65 -33.27
CA TRP A 167 -28.02 46.15 -34.31
C TRP A 167 -28.69 44.99 -35.05
N SER A 168 -29.85 45.28 -35.67
CA SER A 168 -30.63 44.31 -36.47
C SER A 168 -29.87 43.71 -37.66
N ASP A 169 -28.78 44.36 -38.10
CA ASP A 169 -27.86 43.87 -39.13
C ASP A 169 -26.85 42.82 -38.61
N GLY A 170 -26.89 42.48 -37.32
CA GLY A 170 -25.99 41.55 -36.66
C GLY A 170 -24.61 42.13 -36.33
N THR A 171 -24.40 43.43 -36.56
CA THR A 171 -23.16 44.12 -36.17
C THR A 171 -23.27 44.65 -34.74
N ILE A 172 -22.13 44.74 -34.06
CA ILE A 172 -22.03 45.35 -32.72
C ILE A 172 -21.47 46.75 -32.92
N ARG A 173 -22.14 47.76 -32.35
CA ARG A 173 -21.82 49.18 -32.53
C ARG A 173 -21.76 49.93 -31.20
N ASP A 174 -21.15 51.10 -31.23
CA ASP A 174 -20.96 52.02 -30.08
C ASP A 174 -22.19 52.88 -29.74
N VAL A 175 -23.23 52.85 -30.58
CA VAL A 175 -24.46 53.64 -30.41
C VAL A 175 -25.70 52.79 -30.66
N GLU A 176 -26.80 53.16 -30.00
CA GLU A 176 -28.10 52.51 -30.12
C GLU A 176 -28.68 52.66 -31.53
N GLU A 177 -29.33 51.60 -32.01
CA GLU A 177 -30.01 51.60 -33.30
C GLU A 177 -31.22 52.54 -33.27
N GLY A 178 -31.38 53.38 -34.29
CA GLY A 178 -32.52 54.30 -34.40
C GLY A 178 -32.27 55.76 -33.98
N LEU A 179 -31.06 56.11 -33.51
CA LEU A 179 -30.66 57.49 -33.20
C LEU A 179 -30.26 58.32 -34.44
N GLY A 180 -30.30 57.75 -35.65
CA GLY A 180 -29.95 58.44 -36.89
C GLY A 180 -28.44 58.71 -37.07
N VAL A 181 -27.60 58.08 -36.26
CA VAL A 181 -26.13 58.20 -36.29
C VAL A 181 -25.53 56.89 -36.82
N TYR A 182 -24.52 57.00 -37.70
CA TYR A 182 -23.74 55.84 -38.13
C TYR A 182 -22.79 55.42 -37.00
N GLY A 183 -23.17 54.39 -36.25
CA GLY A 183 -22.31 53.77 -35.25
C GLY A 183 -21.06 53.13 -35.86
N LYS A 184 -19.95 53.21 -35.15
CA LYS A 184 -18.72 52.51 -35.49
C LYS A 184 -18.89 51.04 -35.12
N ILE A 185 -18.56 50.14 -36.06
CA ILE A 185 -18.54 48.70 -35.77
C ILE A 185 -17.40 48.42 -34.79
N ILE A 186 -17.74 47.86 -33.64
CA ILE A 186 -16.83 47.48 -32.56
C ILE A 186 -16.91 45.97 -32.35
N SER A 187 -15.82 45.40 -31.85
CA SER A 187 -15.73 43.98 -31.50
C SER A 187 -15.72 43.81 -29.99
N ARG A 188 -16.29 42.70 -29.51
CA ARG A 188 -16.24 42.31 -28.10
C ARG A 188 -14.80 42.02 -27.68
N ASP A 189 -14.43 42.48 -26.49
CA ASP A 189 -13.13 42.18 -25.89
C ASP A 189 -13.17 40.91 -25.01
N TYR A 190 -14.37 40.33 -24.82
CA TYR A 190 -14.63 39.13 -24.02
C TYR A 190 -14.22 39.29 -22.54
N LYS A 191 -14.17 40.53 -22.03
CA LYS A 191 -13.98 40.80 -20.61
C LYS A 191 -15.34 41.00 -19.94
N TYR A 192 -15.75 40.01 -19.16
CA TYR A 192 -17.01 40.03 -18.44
C TYR A 192 -16.89 40.88 -17.16
N GLU A 193 -17.03 42.20 -17.29
CA GLU A 193 -16.86 43.17 -16.20
C GLU A 193 -18.19 43.57 -15.54
N THR A 194 -19.29 43.49 -16.28
CA THR A 194 -20.57 44.04 -15.85
C THR A 194 -21.36 43.04 -14.98
N ASP A 195 -21.71 43.43 -13.76
CA ASP A 195 -22.51 42.60 -12.84
C ASP A 195 -23.97 42.54 -13.33
N LEU A 196 -24.39 41.37 -13.81
CA LEU A 196 -25.73 41.15 -14.37
C LEU A 196 -26.86 41.43 -13.36
N ARG A 197 -26.56 41.28 -12.06
CA ARG A 197 -27.50 41.56 -10.96
C ARG A 197 -27.75 43.05 -10.76
N LYS A 198 -26.78 43.90 -11.09
CA LYS A 198 -26.90 45.36 -10.96
C LYS A 198 -27.57 45.99 -12.17
N LEU A 199 -27.33 45.41 -13.35
CA LEU A 199 -27.99 45.85 -14.58
C LEU A 199 -29.49 45.57 -14.56
N ASP A 200 -29.90 44.48 -13.91
CA ASP A 200 -31.31 44.09 -13.76
C ASP A 200 -32.10 44.09 -15.09
N LEU A 201 -31.48 43.51 -16.14
CA LEU A 201 -32.01 43.49 -17.51
C LEU A 201 -33.44 42.96 -17.62
N TYR A 202 -33.86 42.10 -16.68
CA TYR A 202 -35.15 41.41 -16.70
C TYR A 202 -36.04 41.75 -15.49
N GLY A 203 -35.67 42.71 -14.64
CA GLY A 203 -36.46 43.10 -13.47
C GLY A 203 -36.51 42.07 -12.33
N TYR A 204 -35.50 41.21 -12.23
CA TYR A 204 -35.35 40.23 -11.15
C TYR A 204 -34.85 40.86 -9.84
N GLY A 205 -34.26 42.05 -9.92
CA GLY A 205 -33.57 42.72 -8.81
C GLY A 205 -32.29 41.99 -8.39
N GLN A 206 -31.77 42.35 -7.22
CA GLN A 206 -30.55 41.75 -6.66
C GLN A 206 -30.87 40.41 -5.96
N TYR A 207 -30.98 39.33 -6.74
CA TYR A 207 -31.13 37.97 -6.20
C TYR A 207 -29.90 37.50 -5.41
N SER A 208 -30.08 36.50 -4.55
CA SER A 208 -29.01 35.95 -3.71
C SER A 208 -27.88 35.35 -4.54
N LYS A 209 -26.62 35.58 -4.14
CA LYS A 209 -25.43 34.93 -4.73
C LYS A 209 -25.20 33.52 -4.20
N THR A 210 -25.97 33.09 -3.21
CA THR A 210 -25.82 31.80 -2.54
C THR A 210 -27.12 31.02 -2.68
N SER A 211 -26.99 29.75 -3.07
CA SER A 211 -28.05 28.78 -3.21
C SER A 211 -27.55 27.39 -2.78
N PHE A 212 -28.37 26.37 -2.98
CA PHE A 212 -28.01 24.97 -2.78
C PHE A 212 -27.94 24.24 -4.11
N ALA A 213 -27.14 23.18 -4.15
CA ALA A 213 -27.08 22.24 -5.26
C ALA A 213 -26.99 20.80 -4.75
N LEU A 214 -27.37 19.87 -5.61
CA LEU A 214 -27.28 18.44 -5.38
C LEU A 214 -26.15 17.88 -6.27
N PRO A 215 -24.99 17.52 -5.70
CA PRO A 215 -23.93 16.87 -6.44
C PRO A 215 -24.23 15.37 -6.61
N ILE A 216 -24.23 14.92 -7.85
CA ILE A 216 -24.25 13.50 -8.23
C ILE A 216 -22.93 13.18 -8.91
N ASP A 217 -22.09 12.37 -8.29
CA ASP A 217 -20.74 12.06 -8.79
C ASP A 217 -20.70 10.63 -9.33
N LEU A 218 -20.17 10.45 -10.53
CA LEU A 218 -20.01 9.15 -11.17
C LEU A 218 -18.57 9.04 -11.65
N GLY A 219 -17.89 7.94 -11.33
CA GLY A 219 -16.53 7.78 -11.79
C GLY A 219 -15.86 6.47 -11.42
N VAL A 220 -14.56 6.46 -11.64
CA VAL A 220 -13.66 5.35 -11.34
C VAL A 220 -12.47 5.85 -10.53
N ASN A 221 -12.14 5.13 -9.46
CA ASN A 221 -10.91 5.30 -8.71
C ASN A 221 -9.90 4.28 -9.24
N VAL A 222 -8.76 4.77 -9.71
CA VAL A 222 -7.62 3.98 -10.17
C VAL A 222 -6.55 4.01 -9.10
N THR A 223 -6.20 2.85 -8.56
CA THR A 223 -5.10 2.70 -7.60
C THR A 223 -3.78 2.82 -8.37
N VAL A 224 -3.00 3.88 -8.09
CA VAL A 224 -1.69 4.12 -8.72
C VAL A 224 -0.56 3.57 -7.85
N SER A 225 -0.72 3.69 -6.53
CA SER A 225 0.18 3.17 -5.49
C SER A 225 -0.63 2.96 -4.22
N ASP A 226 -0.09 2.26 -3.23
CA ASP A 226 -0.75 1.98 -1.94
C ASP A 226 -1.29 3.24 -1.24
N ARG A 227 -0.65 4.40 -1.50
CA ARG A 227 -1.00 5.69 -0.90
C ARG A 227 -1.58 6.72 -1.87
N VAL A 228 -1.62 6.41 -3.17
CA VAL A 228 -2.04 7.37 -4.21
C VAL A 228 -3.11 6.75 -5.08
N LYS A 229 -4.28 7.38 -5.10
CA LYS A 229 -5.41 7.01 -5.96
C LYS A 229 -5.67 8.13 -6.95
N CYS A 230 -5.81 7.78 -8.22
CA CYS A 230 -6.24 8.70 -9.27
C CYS A 230 -7.74 8.51 -9.49
N ARG A 231 -8.53 9.55 -9.24
CA ARG A 231 -9.97 9.55 -9.46
C ARG A 231 -10.28 10.25 -10.77
N LEU A 232 -11.02 9.55 -11.62
CA LEU A 232 -11.57 10.07 -12.86
C LEU A 232 -13.09 10.07 -12.70
N GLY A 233 -13.75 11.20 -12.93
CA GLY A 233 -15.19 11.27 -12.72
C GLY A 233 -15.86 12.46 -13.36
N THR A 234 -17.18 12.41 -13.35
CA THR A 234 -18.05 13.51 -13.74
C THR A 234 -19.04 13.77 -12.61
N THR A 235 -19.02 14.99 -12.09
CA THR A 235 -20.01 15.47 -11.13
C THR A 235 -21.08 16.29 -11.83
N PHE A 236 -22.34 15.96 -11.60
CA PHE A 236 -23.49 16.74 -12.01
C PHE A 236 -23.95 17.56 -10.82
N HIS A 237 -23.74 18.88 -10.88
CA HIS A 237 -24.18 19.83 -9.86
C HIS A 237 -25.56 20.35 -10.26
N VAL A 238 -26.62 19.71 -9.77
CA VAL A 238 -27.99 20.11 -10.05
C VAL A 238 -28.34 21.28 -9.13
N ALA A 239 -28.43 22.49 -9.67
CA ALA A 239 -28.72 23.66 -8.86
C ALA A 239 -30.21 23.72 -8.49
N VAL A 240 -30.52 24.30 -7.33
CA VAL A 240 -31.90 24.63 -6.93
C VAL A 240 -32.33 26.01 -7.49
N THR A 241 -31.39 26.72 -8.11
CA THR A 241 -31.60 28.07 -8.67
C THR A 241 -31.54 28.05 -10.20
N ASP A 242 -32.19 29.05 -10.79
CA ASP A 242 -32.29 29.31 -12.22
C ASP A 242 -31.65 30.67 -12.57
N TYR A 243 -30.60 31.05 -11.84
CA TYR A 243 -30.01 32.39 -11.92
C TYR A 243 -28.51 32.33 -12.23
N ILE A 244 -27.96 31.15 -12.55
CA ILE A 244 -26.53 30.98 -12.79
C ILE A 244 -26.12 31.73 -14.06
N ASP A 245 -26.98 31.77 -15.08
CA ASP A 245 -26.78 32.51 -16.33
C ASP A 245 -27.57 33.83 -16.40
N ASN A 246 -28.25 34.21 -15.30
CA ASN A 246 -29.14 35.38 -15.21
C ASN A 246 -30.35 35.34 -16.16
N VAL A 247 -30.80 34.17 -16.59
CA VAL A 247 -32.00 33.96 -17.39
C VAL A 247 -32.93 33.03 -16.64
N THR A 248 -34.23 33.33 -16.59
CA THR A 248 -35.21 32.44 -15.96
C THR A 248 -36.28 32.00 -16.94
N GLY A 249 -36.78 30.78 -16.77
CA GLY A 249 -37.96 30.28 -17.50
C GLY A 249 -37.76 30.07 -18.99
N GLY A 250 -36.53 29.77 -19.42
CA GLY A 250 -36.26 29.37 -20.80
C GLY A 250 -36.80 27.97 -21.13
N SER A 251 -36.48 27.53 -22.35
CA SER A 251 -36.96 26.26 -22.91
C SER A 251 -36.20 25.02 -22.39
N GLY A 252 -35.29 25.21 -21.43
CA GLY A 252 -34.42 24.19 -20.86
C GLY A 252 -35.00 23.45 -19.64
N TRP A 253 -34.10 22.88 -18.84
CA TRP A 253 -34.45 22.35 -17.52
C TRP A 253 -34.81 23.52 -16.60
N LYS A 254 -35.84 23.37 -15.76
CA LYS A 254 -36.35 24.45 -14.90
C LYS A 254 -35.30 25.06 -13.95
N ASN A 255 -34.23 24.32 -13.68
CA ASN A 255 -33.10 24.80 -12.91
C ASN A 255 -31.81 24.51 -13.68
N ASP A 256 -30.80 25.31 -13.41
CA ASP A 256 -29.48 25.20 -14.03
C ASP A 256 -28.74 23.92 -13.61
N LEU A 257 -28.02 23.32 -14.56
CA LEU A 257 -27.14 22.17 -14.34
C LEU A 257 -25.71 22.53 -14.72
N VAL A 258 -24.78 22.28 -13.80
CA VAL A 258 -23.34 22.40 -14.08
C VAL A 258 -22.71 21.02 -14.05
N MET A 259 -22.17 20.58 -15.18
CA MET A 259 -21.43 19.33 -15.26
C MET A 259 -19.93 19.60 -15.10
N ASN A 260 -19.26 18.83 -14.26
CA ASN A 260 -17.84 18.93 -14.00
C ASN A 260 -17.15 17.60 -14.33
N THR A 261 -16.36 17.54 -15.40
CA THR A 261 -15.53 16.37 -15.71
C THR A 261 -14.13 16.61 -15.16
N TYR A 262 -13.62 15.72 -14.31
CA TYR A 262 -12.39 15.98 -13.56
C TYR A 262 -11.47 14.77 -13.44
N VAL A 263 -10.21 15.09 -13.17
CA VAL A 263 -9.15 14.16 -12.75
C VAL A 263 -8.60 14.67 -11.42
N ALA A 264 -8.60 13.83 -10.39
CA ALA A 264 -8.12 14.18 -9.06
C ALA A 264 -7.13 13.13 -8.54
N LEU A 265 -6.09 13.58 -7.85
CA LEU A 265 -5.19 12.72 -7.09
C LEU A 265 -5.59 12.77 -5.62
N SER A 266 -5.81 11.61 -5.03
CA SER A 266 -6.09 11.43 -3.61
C SER A 266 -4.88 10.79 -2.94
N PHE A 267 -4.39 11.43 -1.89
CA PHE A 267 -3.22 11.02 -1.12
C PHE A 267 -3.66 10.55 0.25
N ASP A 268 -3.30 9.31 0.58
CA ASP A 268 -3.45 8.74 1.90
C ASP A 268 -2.11 8.85 2.65
N LEU A 269 -2.04 9.82 3.57
CA LEU A 269 -0.83 10.14 4.32
C LEU A 269 -0.71 9.39 5.65
N PHE A 270 -1.83 8.87 6.17
CA PHE A 270 -1.93 8.47 7.59
C PHE A 270 -2.38 7.03 7.78
N SER A 271 -2.96 6.38 6.77
CA SER A 271 -3.32 4.97 6.86
C SER A 271 -2.07 4.09 7.02
N PRO A 272 -2.14 3.06 7.89
CA PRO A 272 -1.08 2.05 7.90
C PRO A 272 -1.08 1.36 6.53
N ALA A 273 0.07 0.84 6.11
CA ALA A 273 0.07 -0.08 4.97
C ALA A 273 -0.90 -1.23 5.29
N ASP A 274 -1.66 -1.69 4.31
CA ASP A 274 -2.50 -2.88 4.48
C ASP A 274 -1.55 -4.05 4.80
N GLU A 275 -1.41 -4.37 6.09
CA GLU A 275 -0.66 -5.55 6.51
C GLU A 275 -1.51 -6.77 6.20
N ILE A 276 -0.94 -7.71 5.46
CA ILE A 276 -1.59 -9.00 5.20
C ILE A 276 -1.83 -9.64 6.57
N VAL A 277 -3.04 -10.15 6.81
CA VAL A 277 -3.44 -10.81 8.07
C VAL A 277 -2.41 -11.87 8.50
N ALA A 278 -1.77 -12.55 7.54
CA ALA A 278 -0.65 -13.44 7.78
C ALA A 278 0.46 -12.80 8.62
N VAL A 279 0.89 -11.57 8.29
CA VAL A 279 1.94 -10.84 9.02
C VAL A 279 1.48 -10.48 10.44
N GLU A 280 0.21 -10.13 10.64
CA GLU A 280 -0.34 -9.85 11.97
C GLU A 280 -0.44 -11.13 12.83
N ASN A 281 -0.84 -12.25 12.21
CA ASN A 281 -0.84 -13.57 12.82
C ASN A 281 0.58 -14.04 13.16
N PHE A 282 1.56 -13.81 12.28
CA PHE A 282 2.97 -14.14 12.53
C PHE A 282 3.63 -13.22 13.57
N LYS A 283 3.20 -11.95 13.68
CA LYS A 283 3.64 -11.04 14.76
C LYS A 283 3.19 -11.53 16.14
N ASN A 284 2.05 -12.19 16.20
CA ASN A 284 1.50 -12.76 17.44
C ASN A 284 1.84 -14.25 17.62
N LEU A 285 2.50 -14.90 16.64
CA LEU A 285 3.14 -16.19 16.85
C LEU A 285 4.35 -15.98 17.77
N LYS A 286 4.09 -16.07 19.06
CA LYS A 286 5.13 -16.46 20.01
C LYS A 286 5.49 -17.90 19.62
N PHE A 287 6.56 -18.08 18.84
CA PHE A 287 7.19 -19.38 18.61
C PHE A 287 7.56 -19.95 19.97
N THR A 288 6.59 -20.58 20.60
CA THR A 288 6.77 -21.33 21.82
C THR A 288 7.24 -22.67 21.28
N ILE A 289 8.55 -22.84 21.22
CA ILE A 289 9.18 -24.15 20.98
C ILE A 289 8.64 -25.03 22.11
N THR A 290 7.55 -25.72 21.83
CA THR A 290 6.84 -26.60 22.76
C THR A 290 6.45 -27.85 22.00
N ASP A 291 7.40 -28.34 21.21
CA ASP A 291 7.45 -29.77 20.95
C ASP A 291 8.37 -30.35 22.03
N ASN A 292 7.80 -30.53 23.23
CA ASN A 292 8.45 -31.22 24.33
C ASN A 292 8.11 -32.73 24.26
N GLU A 293 7.75 -33.24 23.08
CA GLU A 293 7.58 -34.67 22.87
C GLU A 293 8.95 -35.34 23.01
N ASP A 294 8.96 -36.46 23.73
CA ASP A 294 10.12 -37.32 23.99
C ASP A 294 9.65 -38.73 23.62
N SER A 295 9.89 -39.10 22.35
CA SER A 295 9.34 -40.31 21.72
C SER A 295 9.97 -41.58 22.27
N ASP A 296 11.25 -41.55 22.62
CA ASP A 296 11.99 -42.71 23.11
C ASP A 296 12.07 -42.81 24.64
N GLY A 297 11.76 -41.71 25.35
CA GLY A 297 11.63 -41.62 26.80
C GLY A 297 12.97 -41.44 27.53
N ASP A 298 13.99 -40.90 26.86
CA ASP A 298 15.34 -40.71 27.40
C ASP A 298 15.51 -39.37 28.16
N ARG A 299 14.45 -38.55 28.22
CA ARG A 299 14.35 -37.23 28.86
C ARG A 299 14.98 -36.08 28.07
N VAL A 300 15.27 -36.27 26.80
CA VAL A 300 15.59 -35.22 25.84
C VAL A 300 14.42 -35.08 24.87
N ASP A 301 14.02 -33.85 24.55
CA ASP A 301 12.95 -33.60 23.59
C ASP A 301 13.38 -33.97 22.17
N ASP A 302 12.47 -34.53 21.37
CA ASP A 302 12.71 -35.01 20.00
C ASP A 302 13.37 -33.95 19.10
N PHE A 303 13.16 -32.66 19.41
CA PHE A 303 13.77 -31.55 18.69
C PHE A 303 15.27 -31.38 19.00
N ASN A 304 15.69 -31.67 20.24
CA ASN A 304 17.08 -31.60 20.70
C ASN A 304 17.78 -32.98 20.75
N ASP A 305 17.06 -34.06 20.49
CA ASP A 305 17.58 -35.42 20.48
C ASP A 305 18.29 -35.78 19.17
N GLU A 306 19.61 -35.99 19.25
CA GLU A 306 20.45 -36.46 18.14
C GLU A 306 20.35 -37.99 17.95
N CYS A 307 19.75 -38.73 18.89
CA CYS A 307 19.72 -40.18 19.00
C CYS A 307 18.29 -40.74 19.27
N PRO A 308 17.35 -40.65 18.29
CA PRO A 308 15.89 -40.88 18.43
C PRO A 308 15.41 -42.31 18.69
N GLU A 309 16.27 -43.21 19.14
CA GLU A 309 15.95 -44.63 19.43
C GLU A 309 16.68 -45.11 20.71
N THR A 310 16.96 -44.21 21.66
CA THR A 310 17.66 -44.58 22.89
C THR A 310 16.74 -45.39 23.81
N PRO A 311 17.18 -46.57 24.30
CA PRO A 311 16.36 -47.36 25.20
C PRO A 311 16.09 -46.63 26.52
N LYS A 312 14.85 -46.72 27.01
CA LYS A 312 14.47 -46.22 28.34
C LYS A 312 15.40 -46.76 29.42
N ASP A 313 15.75 -45.89 30.36
CA ASP A 313 16.68 -46.13 31.48
C ASP A 313 18.18 -46.19 31.14
N VAL A 314 18.58 -45.93 29.90
CA VAL A 314 19.99 -45.69 29.54
C VAL A 314 20.37 -44.26 29.91
N LYS A 315 21.58 -44.07 30.46
CA LYS A 315 22.09 -42.74 30.77
C LYS A 315 22.54 -42.05 29.47
N VAL A 316 21.87 -40.95 29.14
CA VAL A 316 22.16 -40.13 27.96
C VAL A 316 22.81 -38.81 28.32
N ASN A 317 23.51 -38.21 27.36
CA ASN A 317 24.02 -36.86 27.45
C ASN A 317 22.93 -35.82 27.11
N PHE A 318 23.28 -34.53 27.13
CA PHE A 318 22.34 -33.43 26.85
C PHE A 318 21.77 -33.41 25.41
N LYS A 319 22.22 -34.33 24.55
CA LYS A 319 21.81 -34.49 23.15
C LYS A 319 21.00 -35.79 22.92
N GLY A 320 20.61 -36.48 23.98
CA GLY A 320 19.88 -37.76 23.90
C GLY A 320 20.75 -38.97 23.50
N CYS A 321 22.06 -38.80 23.36
CA CYS A 321 22.93 -39.90 22.98
C CYS A 321 23.53 -40.65 24.19
N PRO A 322 23.60 -41.99 24.15
CA PRO A 322 24.23 -42.81 25.18
C PRO A 322 25.71 -42.47 25.40
N GLU A 323 26.23 -42.67 26.62
CA GLU A 323 27.67 -42.58 26.89
C GLU A 323 28.45 -43.70 26.16
N ASP A 324 29.55 -43.31 25.53
CA ASP A 324 30.55 -44.15 24.87
C ASP A 324 31.91 -43.69 25.40
N THR A 325 32.46 -44.45 26.35
CA THR A 325 33.63 -44.06 27.15
C THR A 325 34.93 -44.18 26.35
N ASP A 326 35.07 -45.20 25.50
CA ASP A 326 36.28 -45.44 24.72
C ASP A 326 36.22 -44.88 23.28
N LYS A 327 35.05 -44.33 22.92
CA LYS A 327 34.77 -43.62 21.66
C LYS A 327 34.94 -44.51 20.43
N ASP A 328 34.68 -45.81 20.58
CA ASP A 328 34.75 -46.75 19.48
C ASP A 328 33.50 -46.77 18.59
N GLY A 329 32.45 -46.05 19.00
CA GLY A 329 31.17 -45.90 18.30
C GLY A 329 30.08 -46.86 18.79
N VAL A 330 30.37 -47.72 19.77
CA VAL A 330 29.42 -48.59 20.45
C VAL A 330 29.15 -48.05 21.86
N PRO A 331 27.89 -47.74 22.22
CA PRO A 331 27.56 -47.31 23.58
C PRO A 331 27.99 -48.31 24.65
N ASP A 332 28.37 -47.82 25.83
CA ASP A 332 28.88 -48.61 26.96
C ASP A 332 27.92 -49.74 27.39
N TYR A 333 26.61 -49.56 27.19
CA TYR A 333 25.59 -50.57 27.54
C TYR A 333 25.50 -51.75 26.55
N LEU A 334 26.01 -51.58 25.32
CA LEU A 334 26.12 -52.63 24.29
C LEU A 334 27.55 -53.15 24.13
N ASP A 335 28.53 -52.40 24.63
CA ASP A 335 29.93 -52.74 24.55
C ASP A 335 30.30 -53.88 25.53
N LYS A 336 30.89 -54.94 24.98
CA LYS A 336 31.42 -56.08 25.74
C LYS A 336 32.89 -55.92 26.09
N GLN A 337 33.58 -54.94 25.51
CA GLN A 337 34.99 -54.69 25.65
C GLN A 337 35.23 -53.23 26.02
N ALA A 338 35.01 -52.90 27.30
CA ALA A 338 35.08 -51.56 27.90
C ALA A 338 36.35 -50.70 27.67
N ASN A 339 37.37 -51.20 26.95
CA ASN A 339 38.53 -50.43 26.51
C ASN A 339 39.03 -50.99 25.16
N THR A 340 38.42 -50.59 24.07
CA THR A 340 38.93 -50.81 22.72
C THR A 340 40.22 -50.00 22.51
N PRO A 341 41.33 -50.62 22.07
CA PRO A 341 42.57 -49.89 21.83
C PRO A 341 42.39 -48.80 20.77
N SER A 342 42.82 -47.58 21.10
CA SER A 342 42.83 -46.41 20.22
C SER A 342 43.60 -46.75 18.94
N GLY A 343 42.93 -46.71 17.77
CA GLY A 343 43.52 -47.10 16.47
C GLY A 343 43.08 -48.46 15.94
N SER A 344 42.03 -49.07 16.50
CA SER A 344 41.37 -50.23 15.91
C SER A 344 40.59 -49.81 14.65
N PHE A 345 40.83 -50.47 13.52
CA PHE A 345 40.23 -50.09 12.22
C PHE A 345 38.72 -50.32 12.14
N ALA A 346 38.21 -51.32 12.85
CA ALA A 346 36.79 -51.59 12.97
C ALA A 346 36.47 -52.31 14.29
N VAL A 347 35.30 -51.99 14.84
CA VAL A 347 34.69 -52.66 15.99
C VAL A 347 33.38 -53.32 15.55
N GLY A 348 33.07 -54.46 16.15
CA GLY A 348 31.79 -55.15 15.91
C GLY A 348 30.63 -54.50 16.67
N ALA A 349 29.41 -54.98 16.44
CA ALA A 349 28.18 -54.50 17.09
C ALA A 349 28.11 -54.65 18.63
N ASN A 350 29.14 -55.24 19.21
CA ASN A 350 29.30 -55.53 20.63
C ASN A 350 30.59 -54.90 21.19
N GLY A 351 31.18 -53.95 20.46
CA GLY A 351 32.45 -53.27 20.80
C GLY A 351 33.69 -54.18 20.79
N ILE A 352 33.57 -55.43 20.30
CA ILE A 352 34.75 -56.30 20.17
C ILE A 352 35.56 -55.88 18.94
N LYS A 353 36.86 -55.63 19.15
CA LYS A 353 37.81 -55.32 18.08
C LYS A 353 37.83 -56.40 16.99
N ILE A 354 37.71 -55.97 15.74
CA ILE A 354 37.95 -56.81 14.57
C ILE A 354 39.45 -56.76 14.24
N MET A 355 40.10 -57.92 14.11
CA MET A 355 41.51 -58.00 13.71
C MET A 355 41.68 -57.70 12.22
N ASP A 356 42.81 -57.09 11.85
CA ASP A 356 43.16 -56.75 10.45
C ASP A 356 43.06 -57.96 9.50
N SER A 357 43.45 -59.15 9.96
CA SER A 357 43.33 -60.39 9.19
C SER A 357 41.87 -60.77 8.88
N HIS A 358 40.96 -60.49 9.81
CA HIS A 358 39.52 -60.74 9.65
C HIS A 358 38.87 -59.70 8.74
N LEU A 359 39.35 -58.46 8.81
CA LEU A 359 38.91 -57.36 7.95
C LEU A 359 39.30 -57.59 6.48
N ILE A 360 40.50 -58.14 6.24
CA ILE A 360 40.93 -58.57 4.90
C ILE A 360 39.99 -59.65 4.35
N VAL A 361 39.62 -60.65 5.14
CA VAL A 361 38.69 -61.71 4.71
C VAL A 361 37.33 -61.13 4.31
N LEU A 362 36.78 -60.19 5.09
CA LEU A 362 35.52 -59.51 4.80
C LEU A 362 35.53 -58.69 3.50
N LEU A 363 36.69 -58.15 3.10
CA LEU A 363 36.84 -57.40 1.85
C LEU A 363 36.93 -58.28 0.60
N TYR A 364 37.39 -59.53 0.75
CA TYR A 364 37.54 -60.47 -0.36
C TYR A 364 36.32 -61.37 -0.56
N ASP A 365 35.49 -61.60 0.47
CA ASP A 365 34.25 -62.39 0.39
C ASP A 365 33.16 -61.79 1.30
N PRO A 366 32.44 -60.75 0.83
CA PRO A 366 31.45 -60.07 1.65
C PRO A 366 30.18 -60.91 1.78
N ASP A 367 29.94 -61.46 2.96
CA ASP A 367 28.63 -62.02 3.32
C ASP A 367 27.56 -60.92 3.30
N ALA A 368 26.38 -61.25 2.78
CA ALA A 368 25.25 -60.32 2.76
C ALA A 368 24.76 -60.05 4.19
N VAL A 369 25.07 -58.88 4.72
CA VAL A 369 24.62 -58.42 6.03
C VAL A 369 23.12 -58.09 5.99
N LYS A 370 22.36 -58.49 7.02
CA LYS A 370 20.94 -58.15 7.11
C LYS A 370 20.76 -56.63 7.20
N ARG A 371 19.70 -56.10 6.59
CA ARG A 371 19.44 -54.65 6.57
C ARG A 371 19.36 -53.99 7.95
N SER A 372 18.98 -54.75 8.99
CA SER A 372 18.98 -54.31 10.39
C SER A 372 20.38 -54.09 10.97
N GLU A 373 21.41 -54.71 10.40
CA GLU A 373 22.80 -54.69 10.87
C GLU A 373 23.66 -53.68 10.08
N VAL A 374 23.08 -52.99 9.09
CA VAL A 374 23.78 -52.03 8.19
C VAL A 374 24.05 -50.67 8.87
N LYS A 375 23.23 -50.23 9.85
CA LYS A 375 23.42 -48.95 10.59
C LYS A 375 24.81 -48.85 11.26
N LEU A 376 25.48 -49.98 11.49
CA LEU A 376 26.74 -50.07 12.22
C LEU A 376 27.99 -49.81 11.38
N TYR A 377 27.93 -49.97 10.06
CA TYR A 377 29.09 -49.83 9.18
C TYR A 377 29.30 -48.40 8.66
N SER A 378 28.35 -47.48 8.89
CA SER A 378 28.38 -46.13 8.29
C SER A 378 28.61 -44.98 9.26
N LYS A 379 29.00 -45.23 10.52
CA LYS A 379 29.38 -44.14 11.46
C LYS A 379 30.86 -43.79 11.45
N THR A 380 31.72 -44.57 10.79
CA THR A 380 33.19 -44.34 10.76
C THR A 380 33.66 -43.30 9.72
N THR A 381 32.75 -42.60 9.04
CA THR A 381 33.11 -41.53 8.08
C THR A 381 32.69 -40.12 8.48
N GLU A 382 32.33 -39.93 9.76
CA GLU A 382 32.40 -38.62 10.39
C GLU A 382 33.45 -38.65 11.49
N ALA A 383 34.71 -38.82 11.08
CA ALA A 383 35.76 -38.07 11.76
C ALA A 383 35.41 -36.59 11.56
N ARG A 384 34.48 -36.07 12.37
CA ARG A 384 34.48 -34.66 12.74
C ARG A 384 35.89 -34.45 13.24
N GLU A 385 36.73 -33.83 12.42
CA GLU A 385 37.88 -33.12 12.95
C GLU A 385 37.30 -32.21 14.03
N GLN A 386 37.33 -32.65 15.29
CA GLN A 386 37.36 -31.71 16.39
C GLN A 386 38.60 -30.88 16.08
N LYS A 387 38.39 -29.71 15.47
CA LYS A 387 39.42 -28.70 15.39
C LYS A 387 39.90 -28.56 16.83
N GLU A 388 41.13 -29.00 17.10
CA GLU A 388 41.77 -28.69 18.37
C GLU A 388 41.59 -27.19 18.57
N SER A 389 40.82 -26.80 19.59
CA SER A 389 40.58 -25.40 19.86
C SER A 389 41.96 -24.79 20.10
N LYS A 390 42.35 -23.87 19.23
CA LYS A 390 43.51 -23.01 19.51
C LYS A 390 43.09 -22.24 20.73
N GLY A 391 43.58 -22.66 21.91
CA GLY A 391 43.06 -22.26 23.22
C GLY A 391 42.85 -20.75 23.37
N ILE A 392 42.10 -20.37 24.41
CA ILE A 392 41.57 -19.01 24.60
C ILE A 392 42.58 -17.91 24.20
N PRO A 393 42.20 -17.00 23.26
CA PRO A 393 43.02 -15.86 22.89
C PRO A 393 43.49 -15.07 24.12
N GLU A 394 44.73 -14.57 24.13
CA GLU A 394 45.30 -13.92 25.33
C GLU A 394 44.45 -12.76 25.88
N LYS A 395 43.70 -12.08 25.00
CA LYS A 395 42.76 -11.02 25.34
C LYS A 395 41.59 -11.48 26.23
N PHE A 396 41.17 -12.74 26.13
CA PHE A 396 40.01 -13.30 26.83
C PHE A 396 40.38 -14.26 27.97
N LYS A 397 41.67 -14.50 28.21
CA LYS A 397 42.12 -15.33 29.36
C LYS A 397 41.65 -14.81 30.71
N GLN A 398 41.44 -13.49 30.83
CA GLN A 398 40.94 -12.87 32.06
C GLN A 398 39.43 -13.13 32.31
N VAL A 399 38.70 -13.67 31.33
CA VAL A 399 37.28 -14.00 31.42
C VAL A 399 37.07 -15.42 31.97
N ASP A 400 38.03 -16.31 31.73
CA ASP A 400 38.09 -17.67 32.28
C ASP A 400 38.47 -17.58 33.77
N LEU A 401 37.48 -17.70 34.66
CA LEU A 401 37.63 -17.53 36.11
C LEU A 401 38.02 -18.84 36.80
N ASN A 402 37.72 -19.98 36.19
CA ASN A 402 37.98 -21.31 36.74
C ASN A 402 39.23 -21.98 36.14
N GLU A 403 39.90 -21.32 35.18
CA GLU A 403 41.11 -21.73 34.47
C GLU A 403 40.96 -23.08 33.72
N ASP A 404 39.75 -23.44 33.33
CA ASP A 404 39.46 -24.70 32.62
C ASP A 404 39.69 -24.62 31.11
N ARG A 405 40.13 -23.44 30.61
CA ARG A 405 40.37 -23.12 29.19
C ARG A 405 39.10 -23.14 28.34
N TYR A 406 37.93 -23.01 28.96
CA TYR A 406 36.63 -22.93 28.32
C TYR A 406 35.84 -21.76 28.91
N ILE A 407 35.24 -20.92 28.07
CA ILE A 407 34.42 -19.81 28.58
C ILE A 407 32.99 -20.33 28.78
N SER A 408 32.57 -20.51 30.03
CA SER A 408 31.19 -20.91 30.34
C SER A 408 30.19 -19.78 30.08
N HIS A 409 28.91 -20.12 29.98
CA HIS A 409 27.84 -19.13 29.81
C HIS A 409 27.79 -18.12 30.98
N GLU A 410 28.10 -18.58 32.21
CA GLU A 410 28.14 -17.73 33.39
C GLU A 410 29.32 -16.73 33.36
N GLU A 411 30.48 -17.16 32.85
CA GLU A 411 31.66 -16.30 32.70
C GLU A 411 31.47 -15.26 31.60
N LEU A 412 30.83 -15.65 30.49
CA LEU A 412 30.45 -14.73 29.43
C LEU A 412 29.51 -13.63 29.95
N GLN A 413 28.46 -13.99 30.70
CA GLN A 413 27.54 -13.02 31.28
C GLN A 413 28.24 -12.06 32.24
N LYS A 414 29.06 -12.59 33.17
CA LYS A 414 29.86 -11.77 34.10
C LYS A 414 30.81 -10.81 33.38
N ALA A 415 31.42 -11.24 32.28
CA ALA A 415 32.29 -10.38 31.48
C ALA A 415 31.52 -9.25 30.80
N ILE A 416 30.34 -9.54 30.24
CA ILE A 416 29.48 -8.54 29.62
C ILE A 416 29.01 -7.52 30.67
N ASP A 417 28.54 -7.99 31.81
CA ASP A 417 28.10 -7.12 32.91
C ASP A 417 29.25 -6.23 33.41
N ALA A 418 30.45 -6.80 33.59
CA ALA A 418 31.63 -6.03 34.00
C ALA A 418 32.06 -4.96 32.98
N ILE A 419 31.82 -5.16 31.68
CA ILE A 419 32.04 -4.13 30.64
C ILE A 419 31.05 -2.99 30.80
N PHE A 420 29.77 -3.28 31.02
CA PHE A 420 28.74 -2.27 31.21
C PHE A 420 28.87 -1.51 32.53
N GLU A 421 29.42 -2.15 33.58
CA GLU A 421 29.73 -1.52 34.87
C GLU A 421 31.06 -0.75 34.88
N MET A 422 31.75 -0.64 33.73
CA MET A 422 33.08 -0.02 33.58
C MET A 422 34.17 -0.62 34.49
N ASN A 423 33.99 -1.88 34.90
CA ASN A 423 34.89 -2.59 35.82
C ASN A 423 35.75 -3.64 35.10
N SER A 424 35.90 -3.51 33.77
CA SER A 424 36.71 -4.41 32.95
C SER A 424 37.69 -3.65 32.07
N THR A 425 38.74 -4.35 31.64
CA THR A 425 39.73 -3.84 30.67
C THR A 425 39.27 -4.04 29.21
N LEU A 426 38.13 -4.70 28.98
CA LEU A 426 37.55 -4.95 27.66
C LEU A 426 36.66 -3.77 27.23
N THR A 427 36.68 -3.46 25.95
CA THR A 427 35.84 -2.42 25.36
C THR A 427 34.50 -3.00 24.88
N PRO A 428 33.45 -2.17 24.72
CA PRO A 428 32.17 -2.63 24.18
C PRO A 428 32.26 -3.28 22.78
N GLY A 429 33.28 -2.96 22.00
CA GLY A 429 33.54 -3.61 20.70
C GLY A 429 34.02 -5.05 20.83
N ASP A 430 34.67 -5.38 21.95
CA ASP A 430 35.25 -6.71 22.20
C ASP A 430 34.19 -7.75 22.60
N ILE A 431 32.96 -7.31 22.91
CA ILE A 431 31.82 -8.18 23.22
C ILE A 431 31.50 -9.08 22.03
N TYR A 432 31.54 -8.55 20.81
CA TYR A 432 31.22 -9.32 19.61
C TYR A 432 32.26 -10.42 19.35
N GLU A 433 33.55 -10.11 19.53
CA GLU A 433 34.64 -11.09 19.39
C GLU A 433 34.57 -12.18 20.48
N LEU A 434 34.21 -11.80 21.71
CA LEU A 434 34.06 -12.73 22.82
C LEU A 434 32.85 -13.68 22.62
N GLN A 435 31.73 -13.15 22.15
CA GLN A 435 30.56 -13.96 21.81
C GLN A 435 30.86 -14.91 20.64
N GLU A 436 31.52 -14.42 19.59
CA GLU A 436 31.92 -15.26 18.46
C GLU A 436 32.88 -16.39 18.90
N PHE A 437 33.82 -16.11 19.81
CA PHE A 437 34.67 -17.15 20.38
C PHE A 437 33.87 -18.15 21.23
N PHE A 438 32.96 -17.68 22.09
CA PHE A 438 32.11 -18.53 22.93
C PHE A 438 31.29 -19.55 22.11
N PHE A 439 30.82 -19.16 20.93
CA PHE A 439 30.07 -20.06 20.04
C PHE A 439 30.96 -20.96 19.18
N ASN A 440 32.26 -20.64 19.05
CA ASN A 440 33.22 -21.36 18.20
C ASN A 440 34.17 -22.31 18.96
N GLN A 441 34.28 -22.18 20.29
CA GLN A 441 35.21 -22.93 21.14
C GLN A 441 34.84 -24.42 21.34
#